data_AF-A0A9X4AUP8-F1
#
_entry.id   AF-A0A9X4AUP8-F1
#
_cell.length_a   1.000
_cell.length_b   1.000
_cell.length_c   1.000
_cell.angle_alpha   90.00
_cell.angle_beta   90.00
_cell.angle_gamma   90.00
#
_symmetry.space_group_name_H-M   'P 1'
#
loop_
_entity.id
_entity.type
_entity.pdbx_description
1 polymer ?
#
loop_
_entity_poly.entity_id
_entity_poly.type
_entity_poly.pdbx_seq_one_letter_code
_entity_poly.pdbx_strand_id
1 'polypeptide(L)'
;MHSVLFPLLRAPIAALALSALATAPFQCARDPDPEKAMEEPPEDALYQLAEQFRERGDKEARVTTLRFLATRYPSSRLAERARQELAELGSPVPAPP
;
A
#
# COMPACT_ATOMS: atom_id res chain seq x y z
N MET A 1 54.92 -39.41 -12.49
CA MET A 1 54.92 -38.01 -12.01
C MET A 1 53.78 -37.28 -12.71
N HIS A 2 53.10 -36.40 -11.98
CA HIS A 2 52.10 -35.40 -12.43
C HIS A 2 50.75 -35.96 -12.91
N SER A 3 49.59 -35.45 -12.54
CA SER A 3 49.17 -34.50 -11.52
C SER A 3 47.64 -34.63 -11.48
N VAL A 4 47.07 -34.45 -10.31
CA VAL A 4 45.66 -34.09 -10.08
C VAL A 4 45.26 -32.89 -10.96
N LEU A 5 43.95 -32.67 -11.09
CA LEU A 5 43.28 -31.35 -11.20
C LEU A 5 42.57 -31.05 -12.53
N PHE A 6 41.28 -31.35 -12.59
CA PHE A 6 40.32 -30.49 -13.33
C PHE A 6 38.97 -30.41 -12.58
N PRO A 7 38.89 -29.77 -11.40
CA PRO A 7 37.62 -29.28 -10.88
C PRO A 7 37.36 -27.89 -11.50
N LEU A 8 37.21 -27.83 -12.82
CA LEU A 8 37.15 -26.55 -13.56
C LEU A 8 35.75 -26.26 -14.14
N LEU A 9 34.72 -26.91 -13.58
CA LEU A 9 33.31 -26.63 -13.85
C LEU A 9 32.59 -25.92 -12.69
N ARG A 10 33.32 -25.15 -11.86
CA ARG A 10 32.73 -24.32 -10.79
C ARG A 10 32.90 -22.81 -11.00
N ALA A 11 33.69 -22.40 -11.98
CA ALA A 11 34.06 -21.00 -12.18
C ALA A 11 33.01 -20.12 -12.88
N PRO A 12 32.21 -20.56 -13.88
CA PRO A 12 31.40 -19.60 -14.63
C PRO A 12 30.15 -19.13 -13.87
N ILE A 13 29.62 -19.93 -12.95
CA ILE A 13 28.41 -19.59 -12.16
C ILE A 13 28.72 -18.51 -11.11
N ALA A 14 29.91 -18.57 -10.50
CA ALA A 14 30.32 -17.59 -9.49
C ALA A 14 30.53 -16.18 -10.09
N ALA A 15 31.01 -16.09 -11.34
CA ALA A 15 31.22 -14.82 -12.03
C ALA A 15 29.90 -14.12 -12.41
N LEU A 16 28.87 -14.89 -12.80
CA LEU A 16 27.54 -14.35 -13.10
C LEU A 16 26.83 -13.82 -11.84
N ALA A 17 26.93 -14.54 -10.72
CA ALA A 17 26.33 -14.11 -9.44
C ALA A 17 26.94 -12.80 -8.91
N LEU A 18 28.25 -12.57 -9.10
CA LEU A 18 28.92 -11.32 -8.71
C LEU A 18 28.44 -10.12 -9.54
N SER A 19 28.15 -10.32 -10.83
CA SER A 19 27.67 -9.25 -11.72
C SER A 19 26.24 -8.81 -11.42
N ALA A 20 25.39 -9.71 -10.90
CA ALA A 20 24.02 -9.41 -10.47
C ALA A 20 23.96 -8.53 -9.21
N LEU A 21 25.00 -8.58 -8.35
CA LEU A 21 25.12 -7.73 -7.17
C LEU A 21 25.68 -6.33 -7.50
N ALA A 22 26.39 -6.18 -8.62
CA ALA A 22 27.01 -4.92 -9.02
C ALA A 22 26.02 -3.91 -9.64
N THR A 23 24.83 -4.36 -10.08
CA THR A 23 23.76 -3.50 -10.63
C THR A 23 22.61 -3.24 -9.66
N ALA A 24 22.69 -3.78 -8.44
CA ALA A 24 21.74 -3.51 -7.36
C ALA A 24 21.59 -2.02 -6.99
N PRO A 25 22.64 -1.16 -6.96
CA PRO A 25 22.48 0.21 -6.47
C PRO A 25 21.65 1.09 -7.41
N PHE A 26 21.58 0.79 -8.70
CA PHE A 26 20.75 1.53 -9.65
C PHE A 26 19.24 1.20 -9.54
N GLN A 27 18.89 0.13 -8.84
CA GLN A 27 17.49 -0.30 -8.64
C GLN A 27 16.90 0.23 -7.32
N CYS A 28 17.73 0.76 -6.42
CA CYS A 28 17.30 1.38 -5.16
C CYS A 28 17.68 2.86 -5.02
N ALA A 29 18.33 3.48 -6.02
CA ALA A 29 18.69 4.91 -6.03
C ALA A 29 17.48 5.83 -6.33
N ARG A 30 16.33 5.54 -5.73
CA ARG A 30 15.24 6.51 -5.66
C ARG A 30 15.37 7.18 -4.31
N ASP A 31 15.97 8.36 -4.29
CA ASP A 31 15.85 9.33 -3.22
C ASP A 31 14.72 10.28 -3.65
N PRO A 32 13.43 9.89 -3.46
CA PRO A 32 12.34 10.75 -3.84
C PRO A 32 12.42 11.99 -2.95
N ASP A 33 12.60 13.14 -3.60
CA ASP A 33 12.55 14.43 -2.92
C ASP A 33 11.24 14.51 -2.11
N PRO A 34 11.32 14.53 -0.76
CA PRO A 34 10.14 14.52 0.09
C PRO A 34 9.29 15.78 -0.14
N GLU A 35 9.89 16.87 -0.60
CA GLU A 35 9.17 18.12 -0.94
C GLU A 35 8.34 17.96 -2.24
N LYS A 36 8.62 16.93 -3.04
CA LYS A 36 7.85 16.58 -4.24
C LYS A 36 6.83 15.46 -4.00
N ALA A 37 6.69 14.96 -2.77
CA ALA A 37 5.68 13.98 -2.45
C ALA A 37 4.29 14.63 -2.57
N MET A 38 3.50 14.19 -3.56
CA MET A 38 2.08 14.54 -3.59
C MET A 38 1.39 13.72 -2.51
N GLU A 39 1.07 14.35 -1.38
CA GLU A 39 0.25 13.72 -0.36
C GLU A 39 -1.18 13.56 -0.87
N GLU A 40 -1.68 12.32 -0.88
CA GLU A 40 -3.09 12.06 -1.13
C GLU A 40 -3.91 12.63 0.04
N PRO A 41 -5.03 13.33 -0.23
CA PRO A 41 -5.90 13.82 0.84
C PRO A 41 -6.30 12.67 1.78
N PRO A 42 -6.17 12.81 3.11
CA PRO A 42 -6.46 11.75 4.06
C PRO A 42 -7.85 11.12 3.89
N GLU A 43 -8.84 11.94 3.52
CA GLU A 43 -10.20 11.51 3.23
C GLU A 43 -10.31 10.54 2.05
N ASP A 44 -9.50 10.74 1.00
CA ASP A 44 -9.49 9.89 -0.20
C ASP A 44 -8.91 8.52 0.15
N ALA A 45 -7.80 8.48 0.88
CA ALA A 45 -7.19 7.24 1.36
C ALA A 45 -8.12 6.44 2.30
N LEU A 46 -8.82 7.12 3.21
CA LEU A 46 -9.79 6.49 4.11
C LEU A 46 -10.99 5.90 3.36
N TYR A 47 -11.49 6.60 2.34
CA TYR A 47 -12.58 6.09 1.53
C TYR A 47 -12.14 4.89 0.69
N GLN A 48 -10.95 4.91 0.09
CA GLN A 48 -10.38 3.75 -0.60
C GLN A 48 -10.22 2.54 0.33
N LEU A 49 -9.79 2.75 1.58
CA LEU A 49 -9.70 1.68 2.56
C LEU A 49 -11.08 1.06 2.86
N ALA A 50 -12.13 1.87 2.99
CA ALA A 50 -13.49 1.38 3.16
C ALA A 50 -13.96 0.53 1.96
N GLU A 51 -13.60 0.94 0.74
CA GLU A 51 -13.90 0.18 -0.47
C GLU A 51 -13.15 -1.17 -0.53
N GLN A 52 -11.90 -1.23 -0.07
CA GLN A 52 -11.18 -2.51 0.04
C GLN A 52 -11.87 -3.45 1.04
N PHE A 53 -12.42 -2.92 2.15
CA PHE A 53 -13.22 -3.73 3.07
C PHE A 53 -14.54 -4.19 2.44
N ARG A 54 -15.19 -3.36 1.62
CA ARG A 54 -16.35 -3.76 0.83
C ARG A 54 -16.03 -4.96 -0.07
N GLU A 55 -14.92 -4.89 -0.81
CA GLU A 55 -14.48 -5.94 -1.74
C GLU A 55 -14.16 -7.25 -1.03
N ARG A 56 -13.61 -7.18 0.19
CA ARG A 56 -13.30 -8.35 1.03
C ARG A 56 -14.52 -8.88 1.78
N GLY A 57 -15.66 -8.20 1.74
CA GLY A 57 -16.86 -8.54 2.51
C GLY A 57 -16.78 -8.22 4.00
N ASP A 58 -15.78 -7.45 4.44
CA ASP A 58 -15.61 -7.04 5.83
C ASP A 58 -16.53 -5.84 6.14
N LYS A 59 -17.78 -6.15 6.47
CA LYS A 59 -18.81 -5.13 6.74
C LYS A 59 -18.46 -4.28 7.96
N GLU A 60 -17.92 -4.87 9.02
CA GLU A 60 -17.64 -4.15 10.27
C GLU A 60 -16.51 -3.14 10.09
N ALA A 61 -15.41 -3.56 9.45
CA ALA A 61 -14.30 -2.66 9.15
C ALA A 61 -14.75 -1.52 8.22
N ARG A 62 -15.53 -1.83 7.17
CA ARG A 62 -16.11 -0.81 6.29
C ARG A 62 -16.94 0.21 7.06
N VAL A 63 -17.88 -0.23 7.90
CA VAL A 63 -18.74 0.65 8.70
C VAL A 63 -17.91 1.54 9.62
N THR A 64 -16.90 0.97 10.27
CA THR A 64 -16.02 1.71 11.19
C THR A 64 -15.24 2.80 10.46
N THR A 65 -14.65 2.48 9.30
CA THR A 65 -13.88 3.43 8.50
C THR A 65 -14.76 4.55 7.93
N LEU A 66 -15.93 4.21 7.37
CA LEU A 66 -16.88 5.20 6.84
C LEU A 66 -17.38 6.14 7.95
N ARG A 67 -17.63 5.61 9.15
CA ARG A 67 -18.07 6.42 10.30
C ARG A 67 -16.96 7.37 10.72
N PHE A 68 -15.73 6.88 10.84
CA PHE A 68 -14.57 7.71 11.15
C PHE A 68 -14.40 8.84 10.12
N LEU A 69 -14.48 8.53 8.82
CA LEU A 69 -14.40 9.50 7.73
C LEU A 69 -15.47 10.59 7.88
N ALA A 70 -16.74 10.21 8.03
CA ALA A 70 -17.86 11.15 8.13
C ALA A 70 -17.82 12.02 9.40
N THR A 71 -17.26 11.51 10.49
CA THR A 71 -17.10 12.23 11.76
C THR A 71 -15.88 13.14 11.75
N ARG A 72 -14.73 12.68 11.24
CA ARG A 72 -13.46 13.41 11.31
C ARG A 72 -13.32 14.47 10.21
N TYR A 73 -13.93 14.25 9.06
CA TYR A 73 -13.85 15.11 7.87
C TYR A 73 -15.26 15.52 7.39
N PRO A 74 -16.09 16.14 8.24
CA PRO A 74 -17.52 16.31 7.95
C PRO A 74 -17.83 17.20 6.74
N SER A 75 -16.89 18.07 6.33
CA SER A 75 -17.00 18.94 5.15
C SER A 75 -16.49 18.31 3.86
N SER A 76 -15.89 17.11 3.91
CA SER A 76 -15.43 16.43 2.70
C SER A 76 -16.62 15.94 1.87
N ARG A 77 -16.49 16.03 0.53
CA ARG A 77 -17.46 15.41 -0.40
C ARG A 77 -17.66 13.90 -0.11
N LEU A 78 -16.62 13.24 0.41
CA LEU A 78 -16.64 11.83 0.72
C LEU A 78 -17.39 11.54 2.02
N ALA A 79 -17.51 12.51 2.94
CA ALA A 79 -18.30 12.34 4.15
C ALA A 79 -19.79 12.18 3.83
N GLU A 80 -20.33 12.96 2.89
CA GLU A 80 -21.74 12.84 2.48
C GLU A 80 -22.02 11.48 1.84
N ARG A 81 -21.12 11.01 0.97
CA ARG A 81 -21.22 9.66 0.42
C ARG A 81 -21.13 8.59 1.51
N ALA A 82 -20.19 8.72 2.45
CA ALA A 82 -20.05 7.79 3.56
C ALA A 82 -21.30 7.73 4.43
N ARG A 83 -21.97 8.86 4.70
CA ARG A 83 -23.26 8.90 5.42
C ARG A 83 -24.35 8.12 4.68
N GLN A 84 -24.43 8.27 3.36
CA GLN A 84 -25.40 7.55 2.52
C GLN A 84 -25.16 6.04 2.56
N GLU A 85 -23.93 5.60 2.33
CA GLU A 85 -23.58 4.18 2.37
C GLU A 85 -23.79 3.57 3.76
N LEU A 86 -23.50 4.32 4.83
CA LEU A 86 -23.79 3.90 6.20
C LEU A 86 -25.29 3.73 6.44
N ALA A 87 -26.15 4.58 5.85
CA ALA A 87 -27.59 4.43 5.92
C ALA A 87 -28.05 3.16 5.19
N GLU A 88 -27.51 2.88 4.00
CA GLU A 88 -27.79 1.65 3.23
C GLU A 88 -27.35 0.38 3.98
N LEU A 89 -26.23 0.46 4.72
CA LEU A 89 -25.72 -0.64 5.54
C LEU A 89 -26.52 -0.85 6.84
N GLY A 90 -27.49 0.02 7.14
CA GLY A 90 -28.29 0.01 8.37
C GLY A 90 -27.52 0.50 9.59
N SER A 91 -26.52 1.36 9.40
CA SER A 91 -25.61 1.84 10.45
C SER A 91 -25.36 3.35 10.35
N PRO A 92 -26.38 4.21 10.29
CA PRO A 92 -26.22 5.65 10.06
C PRO A 92 -25.29 6.31 11.08
N VAL A 93 -24.68 7.42 10.69
CA VAL A 93 -23.87 8.25 11.60
C VAL A 93 -24.83 8.88 12.62
N PRO A 94 -24.59 8.73 13.95
CA PRO A 94 -25.42 9.40 14.94
C PRO A 94 -25.37 10.92 14.76
N ALA A 95 -26.48 11.58 15.09
CA ALA A 95 -26.55 13.04 15.05
C ALA A 95 -25.42 13.63 15.93
N PRO A 96 -24.77 14.73 15.50
CA PRO A 96 -23.86 15.44 16.37
C PRO A 96 -24.59 15.85 17.66
N PRO A 97 -23.88 15.87 18.81
CA PRO A 97 -24.45 16.30 20.08
C PRO A 97 -24.90 17.77 20.04
#